data_AF-A0A662G4N7-F1
#
_entry.id   AF-A0A662G4N7-F1
#
_cell.length_a   1.000
_cell.length_b   1.000
_cell.length_c   1.000
_cell.angle_alpha   90.00
_cell.angle_beta   90.00
_cell.angle_gamma   90.00
#
_symmetry.space_group_name_H-M   'P 1'
#
loop_
_entity.id
_entity.type
_entity.pdbx_description
1 polymer ?
#
loop_
_entity_poly.entity_id
_entity_poly.type
_entity_poly.pdbx_seq_one_letter_code
_entity_poly.pdbx_strand_id
1 'polypeptide(L)'
;MAARALLGIASAALLGLGALFLIASLARFERILVGAPLLVCGFILAYRLLKPRPQVLEVKVSWDPSGKLAVEELKCPYCGASLPAPEPGQEYIKCKYCGRTVKLVEEPIW
;
A
#
# COMPACT_ATOMS: atom_id res chain seq x y z
N MET A 1 6.59 -4.13 22.30
CA MET A 1 5.81 -3.36 23.29
C MET A 1 6.63 -3.09 24.55
N ALA A 2 7.13 -4.13 25.24
CA ALA A 2 7.90 -4.01 26.49
C ALA A 2 9.12 -3.06 26.42
N ALA A 3 9.94 -3.14 25.36
CA ALA A 3 11.11 -2.27 25.21
C ALA A 3 10.77 -0.77 25.11
N ARG A 4 9.65 -0.41 24.46
CA ARG A 4 9.18 0.99 24.39
C ARG A 4 8.65 1.47 25.74
N ALA A 5 7.97 0.61 26.50
CA ALA A 5 7.50 0.93 27.85
C ALA A 5 8.67 1.19 28.80
N LEU A 6 9.71 0.32 28.77
CA LEU A 6 10.93 0.53 29.55
C LEU A 6 11.66 1.82 29.17
N LEU A 7 11.77 2.12 27.88
CA LEU A 7 12.36 3.37 27.41
C LEU A 7 11.56 4.61 27.85
N GLY A 8 10.23 4.49 27.90
CA GLY A 8 9.33 5.53 28.39
C GLY A 8 9.49 5.78 29.89
N ILE A 9 9.58 4.71 30.70
CA ILE A 9 9.82 4.80 32.15
C ILE A 9 11.19 5.43 32.42
N ALA A 10 12.23 5.00 31.70
CA ALA A 10 13.55 5.61 31.80
C ALA A 10 13.53 7.10 31.43
N SER A 11 12.87 7.47 30.32
CA SER A 11 12.71 8.87 29.91
C SER A 11 12.01 9.71 30.97
N ALA A 12 10.93 9.19 31.59
CA ALA A 12 10.20 9.89 32.64
C ALA A 12 11.07 10.09 33.90
N ALA A 13 11.83 9.07 34.30
CA ALA A 13 12.75 9.15 35.42
C ALA A 13 13.87 10.19 35.16
N LEU A 14 14.48 10.19 33.97
CA LEU A 14 15.51 11.17 33.60
C LEU A 14 14.97 12.61 33.58
N LEU A 15 13.77 12.83 33.06
CA LEU A 15 13.13 14.16 33.05
C LEU A 15 12.78 14.62 34.47
N GLY A 16 12.25 13.72 35.31
CA GLY A 16 11.95 14.03 36.71
C GLY A 16 13.22 14.39 37.49
N LEU A 17 14.27 13.59 37.37
CA LEU A 17 15.54 13.85 38.04
C LEU A 17 16.22 15.13 37.51
N GLY A 18 16.18 15.36 36.19
CA GLY A 18 16.71 16.57 35.57
C GLY A 18 15.97 17.84 36.02
N ALA A 19 14.65 17.78 36.16
CA ALA A 19 13.84 18.88 36.68
C ALA A 19 14.18 19.19 38.15
N LEU A 20 14.34 18.17 38.99
CA LEU A 20 14.76 18.35 40.39
C LEU A 20 16.14 19.02 40.49
N PHE A 21 17.09 18.60 39.65
CA PHE A 21 18.43 19.21 39.61
C PHE A 21 18.42 20.65 39.09
N LEU A 22 17.54 20.98 38.14
CA LEU A 22 17.35 22.36 37.67
C LEU A 22 16.80 23.26 38.79
N ILE A 23 15.77 22.81 39.51
CA ILE A 23 15.22 23.56 40.65
C ILE A 23 16.29 23.73 41.73
N ALA A 24 17.06 22.68 42.01
CA ALA A 24 18.17 22.71 42.96
C ALA A 24 19.36 23.59 42.52
N SER A 25 19.44 23.96 41.24
CA SER A 25 20.48 24.83 40.70
C SER A 25 20.34 26.28 41.15
N LEU A 26 19.14 26.69 41.60
CA LEU A 26 18.94 28.02 42.20
C LEU A 26 19.77 28.21 43.49
N ALA A 27 20.09 27.11 44.19
CA ALA A 27 20.90 27.16 45.41
C ALA A 27 22.42 27.09 45.13
N ARG A 28 22.84 26.36 44.10
CA ARG A 28 24.25 26.28 43.65
C ARG A 28 24.32 26.08 42.14
N PHE A 29 24.96 27.01 41.44
CA PHE A 29 25.09 27.00 39.98
C PHE A 29 25.84 25.78 39.42
N GLU A 30 26.70 25.13 40.20
CA GLU A 30 27.42 23.92 39.76
C GLU A 30 26.49 22.76 39.42
N ARG A 31 25.27 22.74 39.99
CA ARG A 31 24.28 21.69 39.74
C ARG A 31 23.65 21.77 38.35
N ILE A 32 23.75 22.91 37.67
CA ILE A 32 23.26 23.09 36.29
C ILE A 32 24.03 22.20 35.32
N LEU A 33 25.32 21.95 35.57
CA LEU A 33 26.16 21.11 34.72
C LEU A 33 25.69 19.65 34.68
N VAL A 34 25.02 19.19 35.73
CA VAL A 34 24.44 17.85 35.83
C VAL A 34 22.97 17.85 35.39
N GLY A 35 22.20 18.87 35.77
CA GLY A 35 20.78 18.96 35.44
C GLY A 35 20.51 19.14 33.94
N ALA A 36 21.27 20.01 33.27
CA ALA A 36 21.10 20.30 31.84
C ALA A 36 21.26 19.05 30.94
N PRO A 37 22.36 18.26 31.01
CA PRO A 37 22.50 17.09 30.15
C PRO A 37 21.45 16.01 30.46
N LEU A 38 21.04 15.84 31.72
CA LEU A 38 19.99 14.89 32.09
C LEU A 38 18.65 15.23 31.42
N LEU A 39 18.30 16.53 31.41
CA LEU A 39 17.08 17.02 30.79
C LEU A 39 17.14 16.90 29.27
N VAL A 40 18.26 17.27 28.64
CA VAL A 40 18.46 17.13 27.20
C VAL A 40 18.33 15.68 26.75
N CYS A 41 19.00 14.75 27.45
CA CYS A 41 18.89 13.31 27.16
C CYS A 41 17.46 12.81 27.33
N GLY A 42 16.79 13.16 28.43
CA GLY A 42 15.39 12.80 28.67
C GLY A 42 14.46 13.31 27.57
N PHE A 43 14.69 14.53 27.08
CA PHE A 43 13.87 15.14 26.02
C PHE A 43 14.08 14.48 24.66
N ILE A 44 15.33 14.14 24.31
CA ILE A 44 15.66 13.42 23.07
C ILE A 44 14.98 12.04 23.06
N LEU A 45 15.03 11.32 24.19
CA LEU A 45 14.35 10.04 24.34
C LEU A 45 12.84 10.19 24.17
N ALA A 46 12.21 11.12 24.89
CA ALA A 46 10.78 11.39 24.76
C ALA A 46 10.39 11.70 23.30
N TYR A 47 11.11 12.61 22.63
CA TYR A 47 10.85 12.98 21.24
C TYR A 47 10.93 11.78 20.28
N ARG A 48 11.91 10.88 20.49
CA ARG A 48 12.04 9.66 19.69
C ARG A 48 10.90 8.66 19.91
N LEU A 49 10.35 8.58 21.12
CA LEU A 49 9.16 7.77 21.40
C LEU A 49 7.90 8.34 20.75
N LEU A 50 7.75 9.67 20.74
CA LEU A 50 6.58 10.36 20.20
C LEU A 50 6.52 10.32 18.66
N LYS A 51 7.65 10.11 17.96
CA LYS A 51 7.68 10.11 16.50
C LYS A 51 6.78 8.98 15.94
N PRO A 52 5.68 9.30 15.24
CA PRO A 52 4.80 8.27 14.67
C PRO A 52 5.55 7.51 13.58
N ARG A 53 5.36 6.19 13.53
CA ARG A 53 5.87 5.39 12.42
C ARG A 53 4.95 5.59 11.21
N PRO A 54 5.49 5.90 10.02
CA PRO A 54 4.66 6.00 8.82
C PRO A 54 4.01 4.64 8.57
N GLN A 55 2.68 4.60 8.60
CA GLN A 55 1.94 3.43 8.13
C GLN A 55 1.92 3.53 6.61
N VAL A 56 2.69 2.68 5.95
CA VAL A 56 2.65 2.56 4.49
C VAL A 56 1.33 1.86 4.17
N LEU A 57 0.34 2.60 3.69
CA LEU A 57 -0.89 2.02 3.17
C LEU A 57 -0.56 1.38 1.82
N GLU A 58 -0.54 0.05 1.75
CA GLU A 58 -0.47 -0.65 0.47
C GLU A 58 -1.85 -0.58 -0.21
N VAL A 59 -2.00 0.36 -1.15
CA VAL A 59 -3.20 0.47 -1.98
C VAL A 59 -3.13 -0.60 -3.08
N LYS A 60 -3.77 -1.74 -2.84
CA LYS A 60 -3.90 -2.79 -3.86
C LYS A 60 -5.09 -2.46 -4.76
N VAL A 61 -4.82 -1.89 -5.93
CA VAL A 61 -5.85 -1.66 -6.96
C VAL A 61 -6.03 -2.94 -7.76
N SER A 62 -7.12 -3.66 -7.52
CA SER A 62 -7.58 -4.73 -8.41
C SER A 62 -8.43 -4.10 -9.51
N TRP A 63 -8.04 -4.28 -10.76
CA TRP A 63 -8.81 -3.85 -11.92
C TRP A 63 -9.56 -5.06 -12.49
N ASP A 64 -10.88 -5.08 -12.32
CA ASP A 64 -11.76 -6.03 -12.99
C ASP A 64 -12.41 -5.32 -14.19
N PRO A 65 -12.30 -5.87 -15.41
CA PRO A 65 -13.00 -5.32 -16.57
C PRO A 65 -14.52 -5.47 -16.32
N SER A 66 -15.19 -4.35 -16.07
CA SER A 66 -16.62 -4.27 -15.73
C SER A 66 -17.58 -4.63 -16.89
N GLY A 67 -17.07 -5.16 -17.99
CA GLY A 67 -17.84 -5.53 -19.18
C GLY A 67 -18.13 -7.03 -19.23
N LYS A 68 -19.36 -7.41 -19.58
CA LYS A 68 -19.66 -8.79 -19.97
C LYS A 68 -18.84 -9.09 -21.22
N LEU A 69 -17.80 -9.91 -21.08
CA LEU A 69 -17.18 -10.57 -22.23
C LEU A 69 -18.21 -11.57 -22.78
N ALA A 70 -19.18 -11.06 -23.54
CA ALA A 70 -20.03 -11.87 -24.37
C ALA A 70 -19.14 -12.39 -25.51
N VAL A 71 -18.42 -13.46 -25.22
CA VAL A 71 -17.84 -14.31 -26.26
C VAL A 71 -19.02 -14.95 -26.95
N GLU A 72 -19.68 -14.22 -27.85
CA GLU A 72 -20.69 -14.81 -28.72
C GLU A 72 -20.00 -15.88 -29.54
N GLU A 73 -20.42 -17.13 -29.33
CA GLU A 73 -19.97 -18.26 -30.13
C GLU A 73 -20.38 -18.01 -31.58
N LEU A 74 -19.41 -17.58 -32.39
CA LEU A 74 -19.61 -17.31 -33.81
C LEU A 74 -20.06 -18.60 -34.50
N LYS A 75 -21.31 -18.67 -34.93
CA LYS A 75 -21.87 -19.83 -35.64
C LYS A 75 -21.68 -19.66 -37.14
N CYS A 76 -21.26 -20.72 -37.82
CA CYS A 76 -21.14 -20.70 -39.28
C CYS A 76 -22.54 -20.69 -39.95
N PRO A 77 -22.87 -19.70 -40.80
CA PRO A 77 -24.20 -19.58 -41.43
C PRO A 77 -24.56 -20.74 -42.36
N TYR A 78 -23.57 -21.49 -42.83
CA TYR A 78 -23.76 -22.59 -43.77
C TYR A 78 -23.87 -23.98 -43.13
N CYS A 79 -23.41 -24.15 -41.89
CA CYS A 79 -23.40 -25.47 -41.24
C CYS A 79 -23.77 -25.46 -39.76
N GLY A 80 -24.02 -24.28 -39.16
CA GLY A 80 -24.41 -24.12 -37.76
C GLY A 80 -23.33 -24.48 -36.73
N ALA A 81 -22.16 -24.95 -37.17
CA ALA A 81 -21.05 -25.32 -36.30
C ALA A 81 -20.38 -24.08 -35.67
N SER A 82 -19.94 -24.23 -34.42
CA SER A 82 -19.17 -23.21 -33.70
C SER A 82 -17.81 -23.02 -34.37
N LEU A 83 -17.49 -21.79 -34.75
CA LEU A 83 -16.22 -21.40 -35.36
C LEU A 83 -15.15 -21.25 -34.26
N PRO A 84 -13.88 -21.59 -34.53
CA PRO A 84 -12.80 -21.33 -33.58
C PRO A 84 -12.65 -19.82 -33.33
N ALA A 85 -12.22 -19.46 -32.12
CA ALA A 85 -12.06 -18.06 -31.71
C ALA A 85 -11.21 -17.27 -32.74
N PRO A 86 -11.71 -16.15 -33.28
CA PRO A 86 -10.95 -15.32 -34.22
C PRO A 86 -9.76 -14.65 -33.53
N GLU A 87 -8.64 -14.56 -34.24
CA GLU A 87 -7.57 -13.63 -33.88
C GLU A 87 -7.99 -12.20 -34.30
N PRO A 88 -7.67 -11.16 -33.51
CA PRO A 88 -8.11 -9.80 -33.79
C PRO A 88 -7.56 -9.31 -35.14
N GLY A 89 -8.45 -8.88 -36.04
CA GLY A 89 -8.11 -8.34 -37.36
C GLY A 89 -8.32 -9.30 -38.55
N GLN A 90 -8.90 -10.48 -38.34
CA GLN A 90 -9.11 -11.46 -39.41
C GLN A 90 -10.54 -11.43 -39.96
N GLU A 91 -10.73 -10.80 -41.13
CA GLU A 91 -12.03 -10.63 -41.79
C GLU A 91 -12.62 -11.93 -42.37
N TYR A 92 -11.79 -12.96 -42.57
CA TYR A 92 -12.17 -14.21 -43.22
C TYR A 92 -11.64 -15.43 -42.47
N ILE A 93 -12.55 -16.27 -41.97
CA ILE A 93 -12.20 -17.56 -41.34
C ILE A 93 -12.68 -18.72 -42.22
N LYS A 94 -11.80 -19.68 -42.46
CA LYS A 94 -12.17 -20.96 -43.07
C LYS A 94 -12.82 -21.85 -42.02
N CYS A 95 -14.07 -22.22 -42.24
CA CYS A 95 -14.74 -23.18 -41.36
C CYS A 95 -14.10 -24.57 -41.52
N LYS A 96 -13.58 -25.15 -40.43
CA LYS A 96 -12.96 -26.49 -40.42
C LYS A 96 -13.94 -27.62 -40.77
N TYR A 97 -15.25 -27.37 -40.67
CA TYR A 97 -16.28 -28.38 -40.90
C TYR A 97 -16.80 -28.39 -42.34
N CYS A 98 -17.01 -27.24 -42.96
CA CYS A 98 -17.59 -27.14 -44.30
C CYS A 98 -16.62 -26.63 -45.37
N GLY A 99 -15.38 -26.27 -44.99
CA GLY A 99 -14.31 -25.82 -45.89
C GLY A 99 -14.54 -24.45 -46.53
N ARG A 100 -15.68 -23.80 -46.26
CA ARG A 100 -16.04 -22.49 -46.83
C ARG A 100 -15.43 -21.35 -46.03
N THR A 101 -15.03 -20.30 -46.74
CA THR A 101 -14.60 -19.02 -46.18
C THR A 101 -15.83 -18.22 -45.76
N VAL A 102 -15.97 -17.97 -44.46
CA VAL A 102 -17.02 -17.13 -43.90
C VAL A 102 -16.42 -15.76 -43.60
N LYS A 103 -17.08 -14.69 -44.07
CA LYS A 103 -16.74 -13.33 -43.71
C LYS A 103 -17.29 -13.05 -42.31
N LEU A 104 -16.44 -12.73 -41.35
CA LEU A 104 -16.90 -12.27 -40.04
C LEU A 104 -17.37 -10.83 -40.21
N VAL A 105 -18.67 -10.62 -40.02
CA VAL A 105 -19.22 -9.28 -39.84
C VAL A 105 -19.17 -9.01 -38.35
N GLU A 106 -18.09 -8.38 -37.90
CA GLU A 106 -18.04 -7.82 -36.57
C GLU A 106 -19.04 -6.67 -36.53
N GLU A 107 -20.19 -6.89 -35.88
CA GLU A 107 -21.12 -5.81 -35.59
C GLU A 107 -20.46 -4.89 -34.54
N PRO A 108 -20.28 -3.60 -34.84
CA PRO A 108 -19.62 -2.71 -33.91
C PRO A 108 -20.53 -2.44 -32.71
N ILE A 109 -20.07 -2.88 -31.54
CA ILE A 109 -20.64 -2.51 -30.24
C ILE A 109 -20.17 -1.09 -29.88
N TRP A 110 -20.86 -0.07 -30.37
CA TRP A 110 -20.82 1.29 -29.82
C TRP A 110 -22.10 1.61 -29.04
#